data_AF-A0A964V5R2-F1
#
_entry.id   AF-A0A964V5R2-F1
#
_cell.length_a   1.000
_cell.length_b   1.000
_cell.length_c   1.000
_cell.angle_alpha   90.00
_cell.angle_beta   90.00
_cell.angle_gamma   90.00
#
_symmetry.space_group_name_H-M   'P 1'
#
loop_
_entity.id
_entity.type
_entity.pdbx_description
1 polymer ?
#
loop_
_entity_poly.entity_id
_entity_poly.type
_entity_poly.pdbx_seq_one_letter_code
_entity_poly.pdbx_strand_id
1 'polypeptide(L)'
;MRTARNGRRARARRRVGTGVALWAVAFAPAQLAAQNPSPDMNFFLVATGPTFGANQPAQQVADAHCTTLAYPAGLAHLTWRAYLTEGSQVARNRIGTGPWYNYYGVPIAENLAQLHSDDNNLWTESAVTVAGEAAPAGFTIPPGSQLDGGDFTRAGPFFCFGVA
;
A
#
# COMPACT_ATOMS: atom_id res chain seq x y z
N MET A 1 -83.71 -31.53 -6.17
CA MET A 1 -84.43 -31.52 -4.87
C MET A 1 -83.75 -30.49 -3.97
N ARG A 2 -84.52 -29.51 -3.48
CA ARG A 2 -84.08 -28.43 -2.56
C ARG A 2 -83.82 -29.00 -1.16
N THR A 3 -82.83 -28.45 -0.44
CA THR A 3 -82.86 -28.09 1.01
C THR A 3 -81.44 -27.66 1.41
N ALA A 4 -81.13 -26.38 1.61
CA ALA A 4 -81.47 -25.50 2.74
C ALA A 4 -80.52 -25.64 3.94
N ARG A 5 -79.71 -24.56 4.10
CA ARG A 5 -79.07 -23.96 5.28
C ARG A 5 -79.37 -24.55 6.67
N ASN A 6 -78.30 -24.68 7.46
CA ASN A 6 -78.10 -24.04 8.78
C ASN A 6 -76.75 -24.54 9.33
N GLY A 7 -75.78 -23.72 9.74
CA GLY A 7 -75.90 -22.53 10.57
C GLY A 7 -75.34 -22.88 11.94
N ARG A 8 -74.08 -22.52 12.20
CA ARG A 8 -73.52 -22.31 13.56
C ARG A 8 -72.18 -21.59 13.44
N ARG A 9 -72.23 -20.29 13.76
CA ARG A 9 -71.08 -19.39 13.84
C ARG A 9 -70.29 -19.73 15.11
N ALA A 10 -69.09 -20.28 14.98
CA ALA A 10 -68.13 -20.32 16.08
C ALA A 10 -67.35 -19.01 16.09
N ARG A 11 -67.50 -18.22 17.16
CA ARG A 11 -66.74 -16.98 17.38
C ARG A 11 -65.26 -17.33 17.58
N ALA A 12 -64.45 -17.11 16.54
CA ALA A 12 -63.00 -17.19 16.63
C ALA A 12 -62.49 -16.11 17.60
N ARG A 13 -61.93 -16.56 18.74
CA ARG A 13 -61.24 -15.70 19.69
C ARG A 13 -59.98 -15.15 19.01
N ARG A 14 -60.01 -13.87 18.62
CA ARG A 14 -58.83 -13.14 18.12
C ARG A 14 -57.80 -13.08 19.25
N ARG A 15 -56.73 -13.87 19.16
CA ARG A 15 -55.51 -13.62 19.93
C ARG A 15 -54.70 -12.60 19.14
N VAL A 16 -54.67 -11.37 19.62
CA VAL A 16 -53.75 -10.33 19.15
C VAL A 16 -52.38 -10.72 19.69
N GLY A 17 -51.54 -11.33 18.85
CA GLY A 17 -50.13 -11.53 19.13
C GLY A 17 -49.38 -10.27 18.72
N THR A 18 -48.85 -9.53 19.69
CA THR A 18 -47.92 -8.41 19.51
C THR A 18 -46.68 -8.90 18.76
N GLY A 19 -46.56 -8.53 17.49
CA GLY A 19 -45.33 -8.73 16.72
C GLY A 19 -44.30 -7.68 17.15
N VAL A 20 -43.25 -8.11 17.84
CA VAL A 20 -42.05 -7.29 18.04
C VAL A 20 -41.21 -7.42 16.78
N ALA A 21 -41.30 -6.43 15.89
CA ALA A 21 -40.40 -6.31 14.75
C ALA A 21 -39.04 -5.80 15.27
N LEU A 22 -38.10 -6.73 15.49
CA LEU A 22 -36.70 -6.41 15.75
C LEU A 22 -36.09 -5.85 14.45
N TRP A 23 -35.92 -4.53 14.38
CA TRP A 23 -35.08 -3.89 13.37
C TRP A 23 -33.62 -4.26 13.65
N ALA A 24 -33.13 -5.31 12.99
CA ALA A 24 -31.71 -5.59 12.92
C ALA A 24 -31.04 -4.50 12.07
N VAL A 25 -30.38 -3.55 12.72
CA VAL A 25 -29.49 -2.59 12.04
C VAL A 25 -28.29 -3.38 11.56
N ALA A 26 -28.29 -3.74 10.27
CA ALA A 26 -27.14 -4.37 9.63
C ALA A 26 -26.00 -3.34 9.55
N PHE A 27 -25.02 -3.47 10.45
CA PHE A 27 -23.72 -2.82 10.28
C PHE A 27 -23.02 -3.51 9.10
N ALA A 28 -23.13 -2.93 7.91
CA ALA A 28 -22.27 -3.31 6.80
C ALA A 28 -20.84 -2.81 7.13
N PRO A 29 -19.82 -3.68 7.14
CA PRO A 29 -18.45 -3.21 7.23
C PRO A 29 -18.17 -2.32 6.02
N ALA A 30 -17.78 -1.06 6.26
CA ALA A 30 -17.27 -0.21 5.20
C ALA A 30 -16.03 -0.89 4.62
N GLN A 31 -16.15 -1.42 3.41
CA GLN A 31 -15.01 -1.93 2.66
C GLN A 31 -14.17 -0.70 2.31
N LEU A 32 -13.03 -0.53 2.99
CA LEU A 32 -12.04 0.46 2.58
C LEU A 32 -11.63 0.07 1.16
N ALA A 33 -12.08 0.85 0.16
CA ALA A 33 -11.71 0.59 -1.22
C ALA A 33 -10.18 0.72 -1.30
N ALA A 34 -9.50 -0.37 -1.67
CA ALA A 34 -8.08 -0.29 -2.01
C ALA A 34 -7.96 0.74 -3.14
N GLN A 35 -7.28 1.85 -2.85
CA GLN A 35 -6.99 2.84 -3.88
C GLN A 35 -5.97 2.20 -4.84
N ASN A 36 -6.05 2.56 -6.11
CA ASN A 36 -4.98 2.19 -7.03
C ASN A 36 -3.83 3.19 -6.85
N PRO A 37 -2.57 2.77 -7.05
CA PRO A 37 -1.48 3.72 -7.09
C PRO A 37 -1.70 4.78 -8.17
N SER A 38 -1.13 5.96 -7.96
CA SER A 38 -1.02 6.99 -8.99
C SER A 38 -0.40 6.41 -10.27
N PRO A 39 -0.87 6.78 -11.47
CA PRO A 39 -0.26 6.36 -12.72
C PRO A 39 1.20 6.81 -12.87
N ASP A 40 1.60 7.86 -12.16
CA ASP A 40 2.97 8.40 -12.17
C ASP A 40 3.87 7.78 -11.10
N MET A 41 3.34 6.84 -10.30
CA MET A 41 4.10 6.24 -9.20
C MET A 41 5.32 5.47 -9.71
N ASN A 42 6.48 5.84 -9.20
CA ASN A 42 7.76 5.18 -9.43
C ASN A 42 8.67 5.26 -8.19
N PHE A 43 8.10 5.43 -7.01
CA PHE A 43 8.80 5.37 -5.72
C PHE A 43 7.93 4.72 -4.64
N PHE A 44 8.55 3.93 -3.77
CA PHE A 44 7.91 3.49 -2.52
C PHE A 44 8.93 3.07 -1.45
N LEU A 45 8.46 3.03 -0.21
CA LEU A 45 9.15 2.45 0.94
C LEU A 45 8.89 0.94 1.05
N VAL A 46 9.94 0.16 1.24
CA VAL A 46 9.87 -1.21 1.74
C VAL A 46 9.93 -1.16 3.26
N ALA A 47 8.85 -1.59 3.93
CA ALA A 47 8.82 -1.67 5.39
C ALA A 47 9.68 -2.83 5.92
N THR A 48 9.55 -4.01 5.30
CA THR A 48 10.27 -5.23 5.69
C THR A 48 10.95 -5.84 4.48
N GLY A 49 12.24 -6.15 4.64
CA GLY A 49 13.07 -6.74 3.60
C GLY A 49 12.70 -8.19 3.23
N PRO A 50 13.31 -8.73 2.17
CA PRO A 50 13.05 -10.07 1.68
C PRO A 50 13.55 -11.16 2.64
N THR A 51 12.74 -12.21 2.79
CA THR A 51 13.09 -13.45 3.50
C THR A 51 13.77 -14.49 2.62
N PHE A 52 13.99 -14.17 1.34
CA PHE A 52 14.63 -15.04 0.34
C PHE A 52 16.05 -14.57 -0.01
N GLY A 53 16.77 -15.34 -0.83
CA GLY A 53 18.06 -14.93 -1.40
C GLY A 53 19.18 -14.78 -0.37
N ALA A 54 19.22 -15.60 0.68
CA ALA A 54 20.26 -15.52 1.71
C ALA A 54 21.70 -15.63 1.17
N ASN A 55 21.91 -16.36 0.06
CA ASN A 55 23.22 -16.61 -0.55
C ASN A 55 23.50 -15.76 -1.80
N GLN A 56 22.71 -14.70 -2.03
CA GLN A 56 22.88 -13.78 -3.15
C GLN A 56 23.31 -12.39 -2.65
N PRO A 57 23.98 -11.56 -3.49
CA PRO A 57 24.32 -10.19 -3.13
C PRO A 57 23.11 -9.40 -2.64
N ALA A 58 23.25 -8.62 -1.57
CA ALA A 58 22.12 -7.96 -0.92
C ALA A 58 21.37 -7.05 -1.89
N GLN A 59 22.11 -6.35 -2.75
CA GLN A 59 21.58 -5.49 -3.80
C GLN A 59 20.64 -6.22 -4.76
N GLN A 60 21.04 -7.39 -5.27
CA GLN A 60 20.26 -8.17 -6.23
C GLN A 60 18.95 -8.63 -5.60
N VAL A 61 19.01 -9.08 -4.35
CA VAL A 61 17.83 -9.56 -3.61
C VAL A 61 16.89 -8.39 -3.31
N ALA A 62 17.43 -7.23 -2.95
CA ALA A 62 16.63 -6.03 -2.67
C ALA A 62 15.92 -5.51 -3.94
N ASP A 63 16.61 -5.46 -5.08
CA ASP A 63 15.99 -5.08 -6.37
C ASP A 63 14.88 -6.06 -6.78
N ALA A 64 15.12 -7.37 -6.59
CA ALA A 64 14.10 -8.39 -6.83
C ALA A 64 12.90 -8.23 -5.91
N HIS A 65 13.12 -7.90 -4.63
CA HIS A 65 12.05 -7.63 -3.67
C HIS A 65 11.21 -6.41 -4.04
N CYS A 66 11.85 -5.31 -4.47
CA CYS A 66 11.12 -4.16 -5.01
C CYS A 66 10.21 -4.59 -6.17
N THR A 67 10.75 -5.39 -7.11
CA THR A 67 9.99 -5.88 -8.26
C THR A 67 8.81 -6.77 -7.84
N THR A 68 9.02 -7.68 -6.87
CA THR A 68 7.97 -8.55 -6.34
C THR A 68 6.82 -7.76 -5.72
N LEU A 69 7.12 -6.69 -4.96
CA LEU A 69 6.12 -5.82 -4.35
C LEU A 69 5.36 -4.96 -5.37
N ALA A 70 6.06 -4.48 -6.40
CA ALA A 70 5.50 -3.61 -7.43
C ALA A 70 4.62 -4.36 -8.44
N TYR A 71 4.89 -5.65 -8.68
CA TYR A 71 4.14 -6.47 -9.63
C TYR A 71 2.61 -6.49 -9.38
N PRO A 72 2.10 -6.84 -8.18
CA PRO A 72 0.66 -6.84 -7.92
C PRO A 72 0.02 -5.44 -7.94
N ALA A 73 0.83 -4.38 -7.83
CA ALA A 73 0.38 -2.99 -7.93
C ALA A 73 0.26 -2.49 -9.39
N GLY A 74 0.52 -3.35 -10.39
CA GLY A 74 0.44 -2.99 -11.81
C GLY A 74 1.67 -2.24 -12.34
N LEU A 75 2.77 -2.21 -11.57
CA LEU A 75 3.98 -1.44 -11.88
C LEU A 75 5.10 -2.30 -12.47
N ALA A 76 4.74 -3.42 -13.10
CA ALA A 76 5.67 -4.37 -13.72
C ALA A 76 6.35 -3.83 -15.00
N HIS A 77 5.89 -2.69 -15.50
CA HIS A 77 6.46 -2.00 -16.65
C HIS A 77 7.70 -1.17 -16.29
N LEU A 78 7.95 -0.97 -14.99
CA LEU A 78 9.14 -0.29 -14.48
C LEU A 78 10.20 -1.30 -14.04
N THR A 79 11.45 -0.89 -14.18
CA THR A 79 12.59 -1.61 -13.65
C THR A 79 12.92 -1.07 -12.26
N TRP A 80 12.74 -1.88 -11.22
CA TRP A 80 12.89 -1.42 -9.83
C TRP A 80 14.32 -1.57 -9.29
N ARG A 81 14.74 -0.56 -8.52
CA ARG A 81 16.05 -0.45 -7.91
C ARG A 81 15.90 -0.10 -6.45
N ALA A 82 16.42 -0.96 -5.59
CA ALA A 82 16.52 -0.66 -4.17
C ALA A 82 17.66 0.35 -3.95
N TYR A 83 17.36 1.40 -3.18
CA TYR A 83 18.27 2.49 -2.87
C TYR A 83 19.27 2.08 -1.79
N LEU A 84 20.21 1.24 -2.17
CA LEU A 84 21.28 0.74 -1.32
C LEU A 84 22.61 0.95 -2.02
N THR A 85 23.63 1.31 -1.24
CA THR A 85 25.02 1.33 -1.69
C THR A 85 25.74 0.10 -1.13
N GLU A 86 26.16 -0.82 -2.02
CA GLU A 86 26.88 -2.05 -1.65
C GLU A 86 28.13 -2.21 -2.52
N GLY A 87 29.32 -2.13 -1.90
CA GLY A 87 30.59 -2.23 -2.62
C GLY A 87 30.74 -1.12 -3.67
N SER A 88 30.91 -1.51 -4.94
CA SER A 88 30.99 -0.57 -6.06
C SER A 88 29.64 -0.11 -6.61
N GLN A 89 28.53 -0.68 -6.13
CA GLN A 89 27.18 -0.32 -6.57
C GLN A 89 26.68 0.87 -5.78
N VAL A 90 26.91 2.08 -6.29
CA VAL A 90 26.42 3.33 -5.69
C VAL A 90 24.93 3.51 -6.01
N ALA A 91 24.08 3.67 -4.98
CA ALA A 91 22.62 3.77 -5.10
C ALA A 91 22.18 4.84 -6.11
N ARG A 92 22.73 6.05 -5.97
CA ARG A 92 22.45 7.23 -6.80
C ARG A 92 22.57 6.95 -8.30
N ASN A 93 23.56 6.14 -8.70
CA ASN A 93 23.85 5.90 -10.11
C ASN A 93 22.88 4.93 -10.78
N ARG A 94 21.95 4.34 -10.01
CA ARG A 94 21.12 3.22 -10.45
C ARG A 94 19.65 3.60 -10.62
N ILE A 95 19.20 4.71 -10.05
CA ILE A 95 17.76 5.07 -9.93
C ILE A 95 17.24 6.02 -11.02
N GLY A 96 18.05 6.33 -12.03
CA GLY A 96 17.71 7.29 -13.07
C GLY A 96 17.80 8.74 -12.58
N THR A 97 17.17 9.66 -13.33
CA THR A 97 17.29 11.11 -13.11
C THR A 97 16.09 11.73 -12.41
N GLY A 98 15.00 10.98 -12.18
CA GLY A 98 13.72 11.50 -11.72
C GLY A 98 12.84 12.03 -12.87
N PRO A 99 11.69 12.65 -12.56
CA PRO A 99 11.12 12.86 -11.23
C PRO A 99 10.62 11.55 -10.59
N TRP A 100 10.45 11.55 -9.27
CA TRP A 100 9.86 10.42 -8.55
C TRP A 100 8.61 10.80 -7.78
N TYR A 101 7.61 9.94 -7.79
CA TYR A 101 6.32 10.11 -7.13
C TYR A 101 5.95 8.88 -6.31
N ASN A 102 5.37 9.11 -5.13
CA ASN A 102 4.88 8.03 -4.28
C ASN A 102 3.52 7.48 -4.76
N TYR A 103 2.99 6.53 -4.00
CA TYR A 103 1.68 5.91 -4.24
C TYR A 103 0.54 6.91 -4.48
N TYR A 104 0.53 8.05 -3.77
CA TYR A 104 -0.50 9.08 -3.88
C TYR A 104 -0.24 10.10 -5.01
N GLY A 105 0.84 9.93 -5.79
CA GLY A 105 1.25 10.91 -6.80
C GLY A 105 1.90 12.15 -6.20
N VAL A 106 2.29 12.11 -4.92
CA VAL A 106 3.03 13.20 -4.28
C VAL A 106 4.48 13.17 -4.78
N PRO A 107 5.03 14.30 -5.26
CA PRO A 107 6.40 14.37 -5.75
C PRO A 107 7.37 14.14 -4.59
N ILE A 108 8.34 13.24 -4.76
CA ILE A 108 9.42 12.94 -3.82
C ILE A 108 10.63 13.83 -4.12
N ALA A 109 11.02 13.89 -5.39
CA ALA A 109 12.03 14.80 -5.89
C ALA A 109 11.91 14.90 -7.42
N GLU A 110 12.18 16.09 -7.95
CA GLU A 110 12.17 16.35 -9.40
C GLU A 110 13.43 15.80 -10.08
N ASN A 111 14.54 15.74 -9.35
CA ASN A 111 15.81 15.28 -9.87
C ASN A 111 16.78 14.82 -8.78
N LEU A 112 17.91 14.25 -9.20
CA LEU A 112 18.98 13.79 -8.31
C LEU A 112 19.62 14.89 -7.45
N ALA A 113 19.56 16.17 -7.83
CA ALA A 113 20.10 17.23 -6.98
C ALA A 113 19.14 17.50 -5.82
N GLN A 114 17.84 17.62 -6.11
CA GLN A 114 16.83 17.80 -5.08
C GLN A 114 16.75 16.59 -4.14
N LEU A 115 16.76 15.36 -4.66
CA LEU A 115 16.71 14.14 -3.85
C LEU A 115 17.79 14.12 -2.76
N HIS A 116 18.98 14.62 -3.08
CA HIS A 116 20.14 14.68 -2.19
C HIS A 116 20.31 16.04 -1.50
N SER A 117 19.23 16.80 -1.39
CA SER A 117 19.16 18.05 -0.66
C SER A 117 18.06 17.96 0.39
N ASP A 118 18.09 18.86 1.37
CA ASP A 118 17.05 18.91 2.39
C ASP A 118 15.72 19.49 1.84
N ASP A 119 15.69 19.92 0.56
CA ASP A 119 14.48 20.35 -0.16
C ASP A 119 13.70 19.19 -0.81
N ASN A 120 14.13 17.93 -0.58
CA ASN A 120 13.34 16.77 -1.02
C ASN A 120 12.04 16.65 -0.22
N ASN A 121 11.14 15.79 -0.71
CA ASN A 121 9.90 15.45 -0.04
C ASN A 121 9.98 14.02 0.51
N LEU A 122 11.04 13.70 1.24
CA LEU A 122 11.18 12.44 1.97
C LEU A 122 11.01 12.66 3.46
N TRP A 123 9.76 12.58 3.91
CA TRP A 123 9.38 12.58 5.31
C TRP A 123 8.45 11.40 5.60
N THR A 124 8.14 11.16 6.87
CA THR A 124 7.40 9.96 7.32
C THR A 124 6.05 9.79 6.61
N GLU A 125 5.37 10.89 6.29
CA GLU A 125 4.08 10.92 5.62
C GLU A 125 4.16 10.70 4.09
N SER A 126 5.29 11.04 3.45
CA SER A 126 5.47 10.89 2.00
C SER A 126 6.18 9.58 1.63
N ALA A 127 7.00 9.03 2.53
CA ALA A 127 7.68 7.75 2.40
C ALA A 127 6.73 6.57 2.68
N VAL A 128 5.76 6.38 1.80
CA VAL A 128 4.72 5.35 1.95
C VAL A 128 5.05 4.07 1.19
N THR A 129 4.45 2.95 1.61
CA THR A 129 4.66 1.64 0.97
C THR A 129 4.03 1.57 -0.41
N VAL A 130 4.26 0.47 -1.12
CA VAL A 130 3.68 0.22 -2.45
C VAL A 130 2.14 0.24 -2.46
N ALA A 131 1.52 0.09 -1.28
CA ALA A 131 0.07 0.14 -1.07
C ALA A 131 -0.40 1.44 -0.37
N GLY A 132 0.48 2.44 -0.22
CA GLY A 132 0.16 3.71 0.42
C GLY A 132 0.20 3.68 1.96
N GLU A 133 0.71 2.62 2.57
CA GLU A 133 0.79 2.55 4.04
C GLU A 133 1.91 3.45 4.57
N ALA A 134 1.71 4.03 5.75
CA ALA A 134 2.71 4.88 6.39
C ALA A 134 4.00 4.11 6.73
N ALA A 135 5.11 4.83 6.83
CA ALA A 135 6.37 4.27 7.28
C ALA A 135 6.25 3.61 8.67
N PRO A 136 7.02 2.54 8.95
CA PRO A 136 7.05 1.92 10.27
C PRO A 136 7.39 2.92 11.38
N ALA A 137 6.73 2.77 12.53
CA ALA A 137 7.02 3.61 13.69
C ALA A 137 8.51 3.53 14.08
N GLY A 138 9.14 4.69 14.28
CA GLY A 138 10.56 4.78 14.64
C GLY A 138 11.53 4.70 13.47
N PHE A 139 11.07 4.49 12.22
CA PHE A 139 11.93 4.64 11.06
C PHE A 139 12.33 6.10 10.88
N THR A 140 13.64 6.36 10.93
CA THR A 140 14.21 7.69 10.71
C THR A 140 14.76 7.75 9.29
N ILE A 141 14.28 8.70 8.51
CA ILE A 141 14.75 8.95 7.16
C ILE A 141 16.01 9.82 7.26
N PRO A 142 17.14 9.43 6.65
CA PRO A 142 18.32 10.28 6.59
C PRO A 142 17.98 11.61 5.90
N PRO A 143 18.53 12.76 6.38
CA PRO A 143 18.46 14.01 5.65
C PRO A 143 18.91 13.83 4.19
N GLY A 144 18.33 14.58 3.25
CA GLY A 144 18.67 14.43 1.84
C GLY A 144 20.17 14.61 1.58
N SER A 145 20.81 15.56 2.27
CA SER A 145 22.27 15.77 2.24
C SER A 145 23.11 14.56 2.67
N GLN A 146 22.53 13.59 3.38
CA GLN A 146 23.15 12.34 3.83
C GLN A 146 22.59 11.10 3.09
N LEU A 147 21.60 11.27 2.21
CA LEU A 147 20.88 10.18 1.56
C LEU A 147 21.70 9.53 0.43
N ASP A 148 22.81 8.86 0.74
CA ASP A 148 23.70 8.21 -0.23
C ASP A 148 23.40 6.71 -0.45
N GLY A 149 22.46 6.16 0.32
CA GLY A 149 22.06 4.76 0.28
C GLY A 149 22.89 3.82 1.16
N GLY A 150 23.88 4.35 1.91
CA GLY A 150 24.70 3.58 2.85
C GLY A 150 23.99 3.27 4.18
N ASP A 151 22.99 4.07 4.57
CA ASP A 151 22.21 3.87 5.78
C ASP A 151 21.19 2.72 5.69
N PHE A 152 20.95 2.21 4.48
CA PHE A 152 19.96 1.17 4.21
C PHE A 152 20.60 -0.20 4.08
N THR A 153 19.89 -1.22 4.57
CA THR A 153 20.28 -2.62 4.41
C THR A 153 19.13 -3.42 3.81
N ARG A 154 19.43 -4.62 3.30
CA ARG A 154 18.39 -5.54 2.79
C ARG A 154 17.34 -5.92 3.83
N ALA A 155 17.58 -5.73 5.13
CA ALA A 155 16.59 -6.05 6.15
C ALA A 155 15.39 -5.09 6.14
N GLY A 156 15.58 -3.88 5.61
CA GLY A 156 14.61 -2.80 5.67
C GLY A 156 14.54 -2.09 7.02
N PRO A 157 13.81 -0.97 7.08
CA PRO A 157 13.15 -0.32 5.94
C PRO A 157 14.13 0.32 4.93
N PHE A 158 13.78 0.37 3.64
CA PHE A 158 14.58 0.99 2.57
C PHE A 158 13.72 1.46 1.40
N PHE A 159 14.25 2.33 0.54
CA PHE A 159 13.49 2.88 -0.60
C PHE A 159 13.68 2.08 -1.90
N CYS A 160 12.64 2.05 -2.73
CA CYS A 160 12.66 1.50 -4.08
C CYS A 160 12.31 2.59 -5.08
N PHE A 161 13.11 2.72 -6.14
CA PHE A 161 12.91 3.66 -7.24
C PHE A 161 12.69 2.88 -8.54
N GLY A 162 11.63 3.22 -9.25
CA GLY A 162 11.28 2.69 -10.55
C GLY A 162 12.00 3.48 -11.65
N VAL A 163 12.68 2.77 -12.53
CA VAL A 163 13.39 3.31 -13.69
C VAL A 163 12.64 2.83 -14.94
N ALA A 164 12.23 3.77 -15.77
CA ALA A 164 11.62 3.50 -17.08
C ALA A 164 12.69 3.28 -18.15
#